data_AF-A0A1D2U307-F1
#
_entry.id   AF-A0A1D2U307-F1
#
_cell.length_a   1.000
_cell.length_b   1.000
_cell.length_c   1.000
_cell.angle_alpha   90.00
_cell.angle_beta   90.00
_cell.angle_gamma   90.00
#
_symmetry.space_group_name_H-M   'P 1'
#
loop_
_entity.id
_entity.type
_entity.pdbx_description
1 polymer ?
#
loop_
_entity_poly.entity_id
_entity_poly.type
_entity_poly.pdbx_seq_one_letter_code
_entity_poly.pdbx_strand_id
1 'polypeptide(L)'
;MQRQLRLAQRGRSWIHALTSGRTGIAPWAHYPARDAIDASGCWQFYFHSHPAVALDHVRDPREQGHVHLFRRGPDGTLSHLTGLSLDERGAPLQWFAPNLWVTGGRWLRTGTAARLLRAPDLRLRGPLAGVALWLTDLLCLYRQPLLQMLRQRDAAIERHCAEQGLTPRQARTDRRIALWQSTPIEWPRDAVAAIEGSPRFC
;
A
#
# COMPACT_ATOMS: atom_id res chain seq x y z
N MET A 1 14.15 -8.32 4.92
CA MET A 1 14.82 -9.32 4.06
C MET A 1 14.57 -10.77 4.49
N GLN A 2 14.87 -11.17 5.73
CA GLN A 2 14.81 -12.60 6.15
C GLN A 2 13.46 -13.31 5.94
N ARG A 3 12.31 -12.63 6.16
CA ARG A 3 10.98 -13.23 5.94
C ARG A 3 10.77 -13.64 4.49
N GLN A 4 11.15 -12.77 3.55
CA GLN A 4 11.01 -13.04 2.12
C GLN A 4 11.94 -14.16 1.66
N LEU A 5 13.17 -14.20 2.18
CA LEU A 5 14.08 -15.32 1.92
C LEU A 5 13.49 -16.66 2.38
N ARG A 6 12.94 -16.72 3.60
CA ARG A 6 12.28 -17.94 4.13
C ARG A 6 11.05 -18.37 3.32
N LEU A 7 10.38 -17.43 2.66
CA LEU A 7 9.23 -17.74 1.80
C LEU A 7 9.71 -18.30 0.46
N ALA A 8 10.71 -17.66 -0.14
CA ALA A 8 11.33 -18.09 -1.39
C ALA A 8 12.01 -19.47 -1.28
N GLN A 9 12.68 -19.76 -0.16
CA GLN A 9 13.27 -21.08 0.14
C GLN A 9 12.22 -22.21 0.17
N ARG A 10 10.94 -21.88 0.35
CA ARG A 10 9.81 -22.82 0.29
C ARG A 10 9.08 -22.80 -1.06
N GLY A 11 9.65 -22.15 -2.07
CA GLY A 11 9.02 -21.96 -3.38
C GLY A 11 7.76 -21.09 -3.35
N ARG A 12 7.61 -20.21 -2.34
CA ARG A 12 6.43 -19.35 -2.16
C ARG A 12 6.78 -17.88 -2.32
N SER A 13 5.81 -17.09 -2.80
CA SER A 13 5.86 -15.63 -2.89
C SER A 13 4.89 -14.96 -1.91
N TRP A 14 5.02 -13.64 -1.73
CA TRP A 14 4.03 -12.90 -0.93
C TRP A 14 2.64 -12.91 -1.56
N ILE A 15 2.55 -12.92 -2.89
CA ILE A 15 1.27 -13.11 -3.61
C ILE A 15 0.67 -14.48 -3.28
N HIS A 16 1.47 -15.55 -3.25
CA HIS A 16 0.99 -16.87 -2.80
C HIS A 16 0.45 -16.79 -1.36
N ALA A 17 1.13 -16.09 -0.45
CA ALA A 17 0.65 -15.94 0.93
C ALA A 17 -0.67 -15.14 1.02
N LEU A 18 -0.76 -14.02 0.30
CA LEU A 18 -1.94 -13.14 0.26
C LEU A 18 -3.19 -13.84 -0.30
N THR A 19 -2.98 -14.68 -1.32
CA THR A 19 -4.04 -15.39 -2.03
C THR A 19 -4.34 -16.77 -1.46
N SER A 20 -3.69 -17.15 -0.36
CA SER A 20 -3.76 -18.50 0.22
C SER A 20 -3.43 -19.62 -0.79
N GLY A 21 -2.47 -19.37 -1.68
CA GLY A 21 -1.98 -20.33 -2.67
C GLY A 21 -2.86 -20.51 -3.91
N ARG A 22 -3.82 -19.61 -4.16
CA ARG A 22 -4.67 -19.68 -5.35
C ARG A 22 -3.86 -19.32 -6.61
N THR A 23 -4.00 -20.14 -7.64
CA THR A 23 -3.35 -19.96 -8.95
C THR A 23 -4.17 -19.10 -9.91
N GLY A 24 -5.49 -19.02 -9.72
CA GLY A 24 -6.39 -18.12 -10.44
C GLY A 24 -6.73 -16.88 -9.60
N ILE A 25 -5.98 -15.80 -9.82
CA ILE A 25 -6.27 -14.49 -9.23
C ILE A 25 -7.27 -13.79 -10.15
N ALA A 26 -8.53 -13.76 -9.73
CA ALA A 26 -9.56 -13.08 -10.50
C ALA A 26 -9.33 -11.57 -10.44
N PRO A 27 -9.37 -10.86 -11.58
CA PRO A 27 -9.26 -9.40 -11.58
C PRO A 27 -10.28 -8.77 -10.65
N TRP A 28 -9.85 -7.75 -9.89
CA TRP A 28 -10.66 -7.00 -8.93
C TRP A 28 -11.15 -7.79 -7.71
N ALA A 29 -10.93 -9.11 -7.65
CA ALA A 29 -11.27 -9.89 -6.47
C ALA A 29 -10.30 -9.57 -5.32
N HIS A 30 -10.87 -9.43 -4.12
CA HIS A 30 -10.09 -9.19 -2.92
C HIS A 30 -9.55 -10.50 -2.33
N TYR A 31 -8.32 -10.42 -1.84
CA TYR A 31 -7.65 -11.51 -1.13
C TYR A 31 -7.08 -11.00 0.21
N PRO A 32 -7.54 -11.56 1.35
CA PRO A 32 -8.60 -12.56 1.47
C PRO A 32 -9.98 -11.96 1.09
N ALA A 33 -10.96 -12.83 0.78
CA ALA A 33 -12.28 -12.41 0.28
C ALA A 33 -13.13 -11.53 1.22
N ARG A 34 -12.77 -11.47 2.51
CA ARG A 34 -13.45 -10.62 3.51
C ARG A 34 -12.57 -9.46 3.99
N ASP A 35 -11.50 -9.19 3.26
CA ASP A 35 -10.37 -8.38 3.69
C ASP A 35 -9.75 -8.90 5.00
N ALA A 36 -8.50 -8.55 5.25
CA ALA A 36 -7.83 -8.90 6.48
C ALA A 36 -7.99 -7.75 7.48
N ILE A 37 -8.63 -8.00 8.61
CA ILE A 37 -8.75 -7.06 9.73
C ILE A 37 -7.84 -7.53 10.85
N ASP A 38 -6.96 -6.65 11.33
CA ASP A 38 -5.98 -6.99 12.35
C ASP A 38 -6.62 -7.24 13.73
N ALA A 39 -5.83 -7.80 14.65
CA ALA A 39 -6.30 -8.15 15.99
C ALA A 39 -6.80 -6.95 16.81
N SER A 40 -6.30 -5.73 16.53
CA SER A 40 -6.78 -4.51 17.19
C SER A 40 -8.04 -3.91 16.53
N GLY A 41 -8.47 -4.44 15.38
CA GLY A 41 -9.60 -3.91 14.60
C GLY A 41 -9.32 -2.55 13.96
N CYS A 42 -8.07 -2.10 13.99
CA CYS A 42 -7.65 -0.76 13.62
C CYS A 42 -6.99 -0.69 12.25
N TRP A 43 -6.60 -1.83 11.70
CA TRP A 43 -6.01 -1.96 10.39
C TRP A 43 -6.83 -2.91 9.54
N GLN A 44 -6.95 -2.56 8.26
CA GLN A 44 -7.55 -3.43 7.27
C GLN A 44 -6.68 -3.43 6.02
N PHE A 45 -6.53 -4.58 5.38
CA PHE A 45 -5.90 -4.66 4.06
C PHE A 45 -6.53 -5.73 3.20
N TYR A 46 -6.38 -5.56 1.89
CA TYR A 46 -6.62 -6.62 0.92
C TYR A 46 -5.60 -6.51 -0.21
N PHE A 47 -5.36 -7.62 -0.88
CA PHE A 47 -4.66 -7.70 -2.16
C PHE A 47 -5.67 -7.86 -3.28
N HIS A 48 -5.43 -7.20 -4.42
CA HIS A 48 -6.11 -7.52 -5.68
C HIS A 48 -5.16 -7.36 -6.86
N SER A 49 -5.59 -7.88 -8.00
CA SER A 49 -4.91 -7.73 -9.29
C SER A 49 -5.85 -7.10 -10.29
N HIS A 50 -5.30 -6.41 -11.27
CA HIS A 50 -6.05 -5.87 -12.40
C HIS A 50 -5.87 -6.77 -13.62
N PRO A 51 -6.74 -6.67 -14.64
CA PRO A 51 -6.50 -7.31 -15.92
C PRO A 51 -5.16 -6.86 -16.51
N ALA A 52 -4.45 -7.75 -17.23
CA ALA A 52 -3.16 -7.43 -17.86
C ALA A 52 -3.26 -6.27 -18.89
N VAL A 53 -4.45 -6.05 -19.44
CA VAL A 53 -4.76 -5.01 -20.44
C VAL A 53 -5.45 -3.78 -19.84
N ALA A 54 -5.44 -3.61 -18.51
CA ALA A 54 -5.98 -2.40 -17.90
C ALA A 54 -5.26 -1.17 -18.48
N LEU A 55 -6.03 -0.27 -19.10
CA LEU A 55 -5.55 0.91 -19.83
C LEU A 55 -5.19 2.08 -18.89
N ASP A 56 -5.03 1.85 -17.59
CA ASP A 56 -4.60 2.90 -16.69
C ASP A 56 -3.07 3.09 -16.82
N HIS A 57 -2.67 4.06 -17.65
CA HIS A 57 -1.27 4.48 -17.91
C HIS A 57 -0.44 4.89 -16.67
N VAL A 58 -1.01 4.72 -15.49
CA VAL A 58 -0.46 5.00 -14.17
C VAL A 58 0.26 3.78 -13.58
N ARG A 59 -0.02 2.57 -14.11
CA ARG A 59 0.43 1.31 -13.54
C ARG A 59 1.85 0.94 -13.99
N ASP A 60 2.66 0.42 -13.06
CA ASP A 60 3.96 -0.17 -13.40
C ASP A 60 3.72 -1.45 -14.24
N PRO A 61 4.31 -1.58 -15.44
CA PRO A 61 4.11 -2.75 -16.30
C PRO A 61 4.52 -4.09 -15.66
N ARG A 62 5.37 -4.05 -14.63
CA ARG A 62 5.80 -5.24 -13.88
C ARG A 62 4.81 -5.64 -12.80
N GLU A 63 3.80 -4.82 -12.51
CA GLU A 63 2.87 -5.08 -11.42
C GLU A 63 1.99 -6.30 -11.73
N GLN A 64 2.06 -7.30 -10.86
CA GLN A 64 1.14 -8.43 -10.87
C GLN A 64 -0.13 -8.15 -10.06
N GLY A 65 -0.02 -7.33 -9.02
CA GLY A 65 -1.13 -6.85 -8.20
C GLY A 65 -0.61 -5.99 -7.06
N HIS A 66 -1.50 -5.55 -6.18
CA HIS A 66 -1.13 -4.67 -5.09
C HIS A 66 -1.99 -4.84 -3.86
N VAL A 67 -1.42 -4.46 -2.72
CA VAL A 67 -2.10 -4.43 -1.41
C VAL A 67 -2.58 -3.01 -1.15
N HIS A 68 -3.84 -2.83 -0.78
CA HIS A 68 -4.30 -1.58 -0.18
C HIS A 68 -4.29 -1.71 1.35
N LEU A 69 -3.64 -0.77 2.04
CA LEU A 69 -3.65 -0.68 3.50
C LEU A 69 -4.53 0.47 3.97
N PHE A 70 -5.35 0.21 4.97
CA PHE A 70 -6.31 1.15 5.52
C PHE A 70 -6.15 1.27 7.04
N ARG A 71 -6.39 2.49 7.53
CA ARG A 71 -6.80 2.71 8.90
C ARG A 71 -8.30 2.47 9.00
N ARG A 72 -8.72 1.63 9.94
CA ARG A 72 -10.12 1.36 10.25
C ARG A 72 -10.56 2.13 11.50
N GLY A 73 -11.70 2.81 11.42
CA GLY A 73 -12.37 3.46 12.54
C GLY A 73 -13.18 2.47 13.38
N PRO A 74 -13.58 2.83 14.62
CA PRO A 74 -14.44 1.98 15.46
C PRO A 74 -15.79 1.64 14.79
N ASP A 75 -16.32 2.58 14.02
CA ASP A 75 -17.54 2.46 13.20
C ASP A 75 -17.35 1.65 11.91
N GLY A 76 -16.12 1.21 11.62
CA GLY A 76 -15.76 0.54 10.39
C GLY A 76 -15.47 1.45 9.21
N THR A 77 -15.48 2.76 9.40
CA THR A 77 -15.10 3.68 8.34
C THR A 77 -13.61 3.50 7.99
N LEU A 78 -13.32 3.33 6.70
CA LEU A 78 -11.97 3.14 6.20
C LEU A 78 -11.34 4.47 5.78
N SER A 79 -10.06 4.64 6.07
CA SER A 79 -9.22 5.69 5.52
C SER A 79 -8.00 5.04 4.87
N HIS A 80 -7.85 5.17 3.55
CA HIS A 80 -6.72 4.59 2.84
C HIS A 80 -5.41 5.26 3.28
N LEU A 81 -4.44 4.43 3.68
CA LEU A 81 -3.11 4.89 4.08
C LEU A 81 -2.19 4.96 2.87
N THR A 82 -1.99 3.82 2.22
CA THR A 82 -1.08 3.65 1.08
C THR A 82 -1.36 2.31 0.39
N GLY A 83 -0.99 2.21 -0.87
CA GLY A 83 -0.97 0.96 -1.63
C GLY A 83 0.46 0.48 -1.85
N LEU A 84 0.66 -0.84 -1.90
CA LEU A 84 1.94 -1.49 -2.17
C LEU A 84 1.85 -2.35 -3.43
N SER A 85 2.50 -1.93 -4.50
CA SER A 85 2.60 -2.70 -5.74
C SER A 85 3.61 -3.83 -5.63
N LEU A 86 3.27 -4.98 -6.21
CA LEU A 86 4.08 -6.20 -6.20
C LEU A 86 4.29 -6.73 -7.62
N ASP A 87 5.49 -7.24 -7.91
CA ASP A 87 5.78 -7.96 -9.15
C ASP A 87 5.25 -9.39 -9.13
N GLU A 88 5.45 -10.13 -10.23
CA GLU A 88 5.08 -11.55 -10.37
C GLU A 88 5.67 -12.46 -9.27
N ARG A 89 6.81 -12.07 -8.68
CA ARG A 89 7.52 -12.80 -7.64
C ARG A 89 7.11 -12.35 -6.23
N GLY A 90 6.18 -11.39 -6.14
CA GLY A 90 5.75 -10.79 -4.88
C GLY A 90 6.78 -9.87 -4.25
N ALA A 91 7.75 -9.36 -5.01
CA ALA A 91 8.68 -8.33 -4.54
C ALA A 91 8.02 -6.94 -4.60
N PRO A 92 8.25 -6.08 -3.58
CA PRO A 92 7.80 -4.69 -3.60
C PRO A 92 8.35 -3.89 -4.80
N LEU A 93 7.46 -3.17 -5.50
CA LEU A 93 7.81 -2.30 -6.63
C LEU A 93 7.71 -0.82 -6.29
N GLN A 94 6.61 -0.40 -5.66
CA GLN A 94 6.39 0.99 -5.27
C GLN A 94 5.31 1.09 -4.19
N TRP A 95 5.42 2.16 -3.39
CA TRP A 95 4.29 2.66 -2.61
C TRP A 95 3.51 3.68 -3.44
N PHE A 96 2.20 3.75 -3.24
CA PHE A 96 1.37 4.70 -3.97
C PHE A 96 0.19 5.22 -3.16
N ALA A 97 -0.23 6.45 -3.47
CA ALA A 97 -1.34 7.15 -2.88
C ALA A 97 -2.41 7.46 -3.95
N PRO A 98 -3.47 6.64 -4.06
CA PRO A 98 -4.53 6.84 -5.02
C PRO A 98 -5.43 8.02 -4.61
N ASN A 99 -6.30 8.40 -5.54
CA ASN A 99 -7.35 9.36 -5.27
C ASN A 99 -8.49 8.74 -4.43
N LEU A 100 -9.24 9.55 -3.68
CA LEU A 100 -10.26 9.05 -2.75
C LEU A 100 -11.38 8.31 -3.47
N TRP A 101 -11.74 8.73 -4.69
CA TRP A 101 -12.76 8.02 -5.46
C TRP A 101 -12.37 6.59 -5.83
N VAL A 102 -11.07 6.26 -5.86
CA VAL A 102 -10.57 4.91 -6.14
C VAL A 102 -10.84 3.98 -4.96
N THR A 103 -10.63 4.47 -3.74
CA THR A 103 -10.69 3.63 -2.53
C THR A 103 -11.96 3.83 -1.71
N GLY A 104 -12.70 4.91 -1.96
CA GLY A 104 -13.79 5.38 -1.11
C GLY A 104 -13.32 5.74 0.31
N GLY A 105 -14.29 5.85 1.23
CA GLY A 105 -14.04 6.09 2.64
C GLY A 105 -13.71 7.56 2.97
N ARG A 106 -12.88 7.76 4.00
CA ARG A 106 -12.46 9.08 4.49
C ARG A 106 -11.05 9.41 4.04
N TRP A 107 -10.82 10.68 3.72
CA TRP A 107 -9.48 11.17 3.43
C TRP A 107 -8.58 11.06 4.66
N LEU A 108 -7.48 10.32 4.55
CA LEU A 108 -6.47 10.25 5.59
C LEU A 108 -5.55 11.47 5.51
N ARG A 109 -5.61 12.34 6.52
CA ARG A 109 -4.69 13.49 6.64
C ARG A 109 -3.26 13.01 6.91
N THR A 110 -2.26 13.66 6.32
CA THR A 110 -0.84 13.33 6.52
C THR A 110 -0.41 13.39 7.99
N GLY A 111 -0.94 14.32 8.79
CA GLY A 111 -0.69 14.36 10.23
C GLY A 111 -1.19 13.13 10.98
N THR A 112 -2.31 12.53 10.57
CA THR A 112 -2.82 11.28 11.13
C THR A 112 -1.95 10.10 10.68
N ALA A 113 -1.57 10.06 9.40
CA ALA A 113 -0.65 9.05 8.88
C ALA A 113 0.71 9.07 9.60
N ALA A 114 1.25 10.25 9.91
CA ALA A 114 2.49 10.43 10.67
C ALA A 114 2.45 9.82 12.07
N ARG A 115 1.30 9.88 12.75
CA ARG A 115 1.12 9.22 14.05
C ARG A 115 1.05 7.71 13.88
N LEU A 116 0.30 7.23 12.89
CA LEU A 116 0.14 5.81 12.60
C LEU A 116 1.46 5.13 12.24
N LEU A 117 2.28 5.80 11.42
CA LEU A 117 3.58 5.32 10.97
C LEU A 117 4.69 5.49 12.02
N ARG A 118 4.44 6.09 13.19
CA ARG A 118 5.45 6.20 14.26
C ARG A 118 5.80 4.83 14.85
N ALA A 119 4.79 4.00 15.03
CA ALA A 119 4.93 2.64 15.57
C ALA A 119 3.80 1.79 14.96
N PRO A 120 3.88 1.43 13.67
CA PRO A 120 2.86 0.60 13.06
C PRO A 120 2.85 -0.77 13.75
N ASP A 121 1.65 -1.23 14.12
CA ASP A 121 1.47 -2.53 14.76
C ASP A 121 0.28 -3.24 14.13
N LEU A 122 0.51 -3.86 12.98
CA LEU A 122 -0.49 -4.65 12.27
C LEU A 122 -0.22 -6.13 12.55
N ARG A 123 -1.13 -6.76 13.29
CA ARG A 123 -1.00 -8.14 13.75
C ARG A 123 -2.18 -9.00 13.33
N LEU A 124 -1.89 -10.17 12.79
CA LEU A 124 -2.87 -11.21 12.49
C LEU A 124 -2.48 -12.52 13.16
N ARG A 125 -3.49 -13.37 13.38
CA ARG A 125 -3.32 -14.79 13.73
C ARG A 125 -3.55 -15.66 12.48
N GLY A 126 -3.00 -16.87 12.49
CA GLY A 126 -3.22 -17.85 11.43
C GLY A 126 -2.38 -17.61 10.16
N PRO A 127 -2.83 -18.09 8.98
CA PRO A 127 -2.02 -18.15 7.76
C PRO A 127 -1.47 -16.80 7.28
N LEU A 128 -2.17 -15.69 7.56
CA LEU A 128 -1.77 -14.35 7.16
C LEU A 128 -0.87 -13.63 8.18
N ALA A 129 -0.52 -14.26 9.31
CA ALA A 129 0.35 -13.66 10.33
C ALA A 129 1.71 -13.23 9.74
N GLY A 130 2.27 -14.03 8.82
CA GLY A 130 3.52 -13.70 8.13
C GLY A 130 3.41 -12.47 7.24
N VAL A 131 2.27 -12.31 6.55
CA VAL A 131 1.96 -11.14 5.71
C VAL A 131 1.85 -9.89 6.58
N ALA A 132 1.15 -9.98 7.72
CA ALA A 132 0.98 -8.84 8.60
C ALA A 132 2.32 -8.33 9.16
N LEU A 133 3.18 -9.25 9.60
CA LEU A 133 4.52 -8.89 10.08
C LEU A 133 5.37 -8.30 8.94
N TRP A 134 5.28 -8.84 7.73
CA TRP A 134 6.00 -8.29 6.58
C TRP A 134 5.54 -6.89 6.19
N LEU A 135 4.23 -6.63 6.17
CA LEU A 135 3.69 -5.29 5.92
C LEU A 135 4.15 -4.32 7.02
N THR A 136 4.12 -4.74 8.29
CA THR A 136 4.62 -3.94 9.41
C THR A 136 6.12 -3.63 9.26
N ASP A 137 6.94 -4.63 8.92
CA ASP A 137 8.38 -4.45 8.67
C ASP A 137 8.63 -3.42 7.56
N LEU A 138 7.85 -3.47 6.47
CA LEU A 138 7.95 -2.51 5.37
C LEU A 138 7.46 -1.11 5.76
N LEU A 139 6.39 -0.98 6.54
CA LEU A 139 5.93 0.32 7.04
C LEU A 139 6.96 0.98 7.96
N CYS A 140 7.64 0.19 8.79
CA CYS A 140 8.76 0.67 9.61
C CYS A 140 9.94 1.13 8.74
N LEU A 141 10.37 0.28 7.81
CA LEU A 141 11.50 0.55 6.91
C LEU A 141 11.27 1.81 6.07
N TYR A 142 10.09 1.94 5.46
CA TYR A 142 9.75 3.04 4.55
C TYR A 142 9.01 4.19 5.25
N ARG A 143 9.11 4.31 6.57
CA ARG A 143 8.40 5.34 7.34
C ARG A 143 8.62 6.75 6.76
N GLN A 144 9.88 7.15 6.56
CA GLN A 144 10.20 8.49 6.06
C GLN A 144 9.81 8.66 4.57
N PRO A 145 10.16 7.72 3.66
CA PRO A 145 9.69 7.79 2.27
C PRO A 145 8.17 7.87 2.14
N LEU A 146 7.41 7.11 2.94
CA LEU A 146 5.95 7.15 2.94
C LEU A 146 5.43 8.51 3.40
N LEU A 147 5.99 9.08 4.46
CA LEU A 147 5.58 10.42 4.92
C LEU A 147 5.90 11.49 3.89
N GLN A 148 7.05 11.39 3.22
CA GLN A 148 7.39 12.31 2.15
C GLN A 148 6.42 12.20 0.97
N MET A 149 6.10 10.97 0.53
CA MET A 149 5.10 10.72 -0.51
C MET A 149 3.73 11.30 -0.16
N LEU A 150 3.28 11.13 1.09
CA LEU A 150 1.99 11.66 1.55
C LEU A 150 1.95 13.20 1.62
N ARG A 151 3.08 13.85 1.96
CA ARG A 151 3.21 15.31 1.86
C ARG A 151 3.17 15.79 0.41
N GLN A 152 3.88 15.10 -0.48
CA GLN A 152 3.87 15.39 -1.92
C GLN A 152 2.47 15.22 -2.52
N ARG A 153 1.70 14.23 -2.05
CA ARG A 153 0.30 14.01 -2.40
C ARG A 153 -0.56 15.20 -2.00
N ASP A 154 -0.46 15.65 -0.76
CA ASP A 154 -1.25 16.78 -0.27
C ASP A 154 -0.89 18.07 -1.06
N ALA A 155 0.39 18.32 -1.32
CA ALA A 155 0.84 19.44 -2.15
C ALA A 155 0.36 19.34 -3.62
N ALA A 156 0.31 18.13 -4.19
CA ALA A 156 -0.21 17.92 -5.54
C ALA A 156 -1.71 18.24 -5.63
N ILE A 157 -2.47 17.87 -4.60
CA ILE A 157 -3.90 18.21 -4.50
C ILE A 157 -4.08 19.72 -4.39
N GLU A 158 -3.26 20.40 -3.57
CA GLU A 158 -3.33 21.86 -3.41
C GLU A 158 -3.03 22.58 -4.73
N ARG A 159 -2.00 22.15 -5.47
CA ARG A 159 -1.69 22.70 -6.80
C ARG A 159 -2.84 22.47 -7.78
N HIS A 160 -3.38 21.25 -7.86
CA HIS A 160 -4.52 20.94 -8.73
C HIS A 160 -5.76 21.78 -8.38
N CYS A 161 -6.02 22.00 -7.08
CA CYS A 161 -7.10 22.88 -6.64
C CYS A 161 -6.90 24.31 -7.16
N ALA A 162 -5.69 24.85 -7.04
CA ALA A 162 -5.37 26.21 -7.49
C ALA A 162 -5.45 26.36 -9.02
N GLU A 163 -4.91 25.40 -9.76
CA GLU A 163 -4.87 25.40 -11.23
C GLU A 163 -6.26 25.25 -11.85
N GLN A 164 -7.15 24.47 -11.22
CA GLN A 164 -8.47 24.13 -11.75
C GLN A 164 -9.62 24.89 -11.08
N GLY A 165 -9.33 25.76 -10.10
CA GLY A 165 -10.36 26.44 -9.31
C GLY A 165 -11.26 25.49 -8.51
N LEU A 166 -10.71 24.36 -8.05
CA LEU A 166 -11.47 23.30 -7.36
C LEU A 166 -11.31 23.39 -5.84
N THR A 167 -12.34 22.95 -5.12
CA THR A 167 -12.22 22.65 -3.69
C THR A 167 -11.44 21.34 -3.47
N PRO A 168 -10.81 21.14 -2.30
CA PRO A 168 -10.15 19.87 -1.97
C PRO A 168 -11.08 18.66 -2.05
N ARG A 169 -12.39 18.85 -1.80
CA ARG A 169 -13.38 17.77 -1.94
C ARG A 169 -13.53 17.36 -3.41
N GLN A 170 -13.65 18.34 -4.31
CA GLN A 170 -13.76 18.08 -5.75
C GLN A 170 -12.50 17.40 -6.30
N ALA A 171 -11.32 17.88 -5.94
CA ALA A 171 -10.05 17.26 -6.34
C ALA A 171 -9.97 15.79 -5.91
N ARG A 172 -10.37 15.48 -4.67
CA ARG A 172 -10.38 14.11 -4.12
C ARG A 172 -11.41 13.19 -4.80
N THR A 173 -12.31 13.74 -5.59
CA THR A 173 -13.31 12.99 -6.36
C THR A 173 -13.14 13.15 -7.87
N ASP A 174 -12.06 13.77 -8.31
CA ASP A 174 -11.77 14.01 -9.72
C ASP A 174 -11.35 12.69 -10.41
N ARG A 175 -12.26 12.15 -11.23
CA ARG A 175 -12.07 10.86 -11.91
C ARG A 175 -10.99 10.88 -13.00
N ARG A 176 -10.49 12.07 -13.37
CA ARG A 176 -9.35 12.21 -14.29
C ARG A 176 -8.03 11.81 -13.62
N ILE A 177 -7.97 11.83 -12.29
CA ILE A 177 -6.78 11.53 -11.51
C ILE A 177 -7.05 10.29 -10.67
N ALA A 178 -6.52 9.14 -11.08
CA ALA A 178 -6.58 7.91 -10.30
C ALA A 178 -5.50 7.85 -9.22
N LEU A 179 -4.33 8.44 -9.49
CA LEU A 179 -3.17 8.43 -8.59
C LEU A 179 -2.62 9.83 -8.38
N TRP A 180 -2.36 10.18 -7.12
CA TRP A 180 -1.76 11.46 -6.77
C TRP A 180 -0.24 11.40 -6.68
N GLN A 181 0.30 10.34 -6.08
CA GLN A 181 1.74 10.16 -5.89
C GLN A 181 2.12 8.69 -5.77
N SER A 182 3.34 8.36 -6.16
CA SER A 182 4.00 7.11 -5.82
C SER A 182 5.47 7.35 -5.47
N THR A 183 6.09 6.38 -4.81
CA THR A 183 7.54 6.36 -4.57
C THR A 183 8.08 4.96 -4.85
N PRO A 184 9.14 4.82 -5.66
CA PRO A 184 9.66 3.53 -6.07
C PRO A 184 10.37 2.81 -4.90
N ILE A 185 10.34 1.49 -4.97
CA ILE A 185 11.06 0.59 -4.08
C ILE A 185 12.11 -0.16 -4.91
N GLU A 186 13.37 -0.10 -4.48
CA GLU A 186 14.46 -0.84 -5.09
C GLU A 186 14.76 -2.07 -4.23
N TRP A 187 13.91 -3.09 -4.28
CA TRP A 187 14.09 -4.29 -3.46
C TRP A 187 15.04 -5.30 -4.13
N PRO A 188 16.01 -5.92 -3.42
CA PRO A 188 16.31 -5.80 -1.98
C PRO A 188 17.34 -4.72 -1.62
N ARG A 189 17.83 -3.91 -2.57
CA ARG A 189 18.86 -2.88 -2.35
C ARG A 189 18.49 -1.92 -1.21
N ASP A 190 17.24 -1.46 -1.16
CA ASP A 190 16.73 -0.60 -0.10
C ASP A 190 16.88 -1.22 1.30
N ALA A 191 16.68 -2.54 1.42
CA ALA A 191 16.83 -3.24 2.69
C ALA A 191 18.29 -3.26 3.17
N VAL A 192 19.23 -3.41 2.23
CA VAL A 192 20.67 -3.37 2.52
C VAL A 192 21.06 -1.95 2.92
N ALA A 193 20.68 -0.95 2.13
CA ALA A 193 20.97 0.46 2.41
C ALA A 193 20.42 0.93 3.77
N ALA A 194 19.26 0.43 4.19
CA ALA A 194 18.72 0.75 5.51
C ALA A 194 19.51 0.13 6.66
N ILE A 195 20.04 -1.09 6.50
CA ILE A 195 20.94 -1.71 7.48
C ILE A 195 22.25 -0.91 7.58
N GLU A 196 22.72 -0.39 6.45
CA GLU A 196 23.93 0.45 6.35
C GLU A 196 23.70 1.90 6.84
N GLY A 197 22.50 2.24 7.31
CA GLY A 197 22.21 3.56 7.89
C GLY A 197 21.99 4.68 6.86
N SER A 198 21.51 4.35 5.66
CA SER A 198 21.19 5.35 4.63
C SER A 198 20.19 6.39 5.13
N PRO A 199 20.47 7.71 4.96
CA PRO A 199 19.58 8.80 5.40
C PRO A 199 18.18 8.75 4.80
N ARG A 200 17.98 8.04 3.68
CA ARG A 200 16.66 7.83 3.08
C ARG A 200 15.68 7.13 4.03
N PHE A 201 16.20 6.31 4.94
CA PHE A 201 15.41 5.46 5.85
C PHE A 201 15.50 5.88 7.33
N CYS A 202 16.25 6.94 7.64
CA CYS A 202 16.42 7.50 9.00
C CYS A 202 15.39 8.60 9.31
#